data_AF-A0AAJ0IA17-F1
#
_entry.id   AF-A0AAJ0IA17-F1
#
_cell.length_a   1.000
_cell.length_b   1.000
_cell.length_c   1.000
_cell.angle_alpha   90.00
_cell.angle_beta   90.00
_cell.angle_gamma   90.00
#
_symmetry.space_group_name_H-M   'P 1'
#
loop_
_entity.id
_entity.type
_entity.pdbx_description
1 polymer ?
#
loop_
_entity_poly.entity_id
_entity_poly.type
_entity_poly.pdbx_seq_one_letter_code
_entity_poly.pdbx_strand_id
1 'polypeptide(L)'
;MEDEQFMQQLRNLTCQSVDWSGFDPSKWRDEDINDWDISDDAQGDEDDNYASDASILSARHLDPFNVKPITRPHHTGRTSLRVEDVTDEQEEYRDASDLENIRWPEVSVEQGEIDPITELFTPWRMVLEYPNLFVGKRNGARARPLFTLESLHENRMWDLFYLYRPSNEGNKNPLIFVPTYQMQHLLDVINRKLDVEFTFPRGHQDMFAMPFGQSNTAKPRFLGRSRSAEEWKQLTNSVPARKPGDTSENAPFLAKQELTRRLNSIFSIQDKSKKTKNNQYKRCNLHRAWGKNIKRVQRYLGLRRRVLSDPEVPSFTPLDLTQPTGIQPEKSVVFVAIDLEAYELDQSIITEVGLAILDTAEITNVAPGEGSKNWFDFIKARHIRVKEFSWAQNSRHVQGRAEYFDFGESEFIEVAKIASVLKETIEGESSTGGEGAKRPVVLVFHDQSQDLKYIRMLGYDVASADNILEVVDTREMYQYLSRSNNASKLSNVCGFLDISWKNMHNAGNDAVYTLQAMMGLAIDMRQKSLERAAAKASKANTSDGYVTYSEFTATKEDVDEGWISTGELSDGGEPSLVMAASPVPNSVVKTTVDENWEL
;
A
#
# COMPACT_ATOMS: atom_id res chain seq x y z
N MET A 1 18.84 30.27 9.40
CA MET A 1 18.17 30.49 10.69
C MET A 1 19.24 30.77 11.73
N GLU A 2 19.16 31.85 12.50
CA GLU A 2 20.10 32.14 13.60
C GLU A 2 19.82 31.24 14.81
N ASP A 3 20.83 30.94 15.63
CA ASP A 3 20.73 29.99 16.75
C ASP A 3 19.66 30.37 17.77
N GLU A 4 19.43 31.68 17.94
CA GLU A 4 18.40 32.18 18.85
C GLU A 4 16.98 31.86 18.36
N GLN A 5 16.73 31.97 17.05
CA GLN A 5 15.44 31.61 16.44
C GLN A 5 15.21 30.09 16.47
N PHE A 6 16.26 29.29 16.27
CA PHE A 6 16.19 27.83 16.36
C PHE A 6 15.86 27.37 17.78
N MET A 7 16.51 27.94 18.79
CA MET A 7 16.22 27.67 20.21
C MET A 7 14.81 28.12 20.60
N GLN A 8 14.30 29.21 20.02
CA GLN A 8 12.95 29.68 20.28
C GLN A 8 11.89 28.74 19.69
N GLN A 9 12.13 28.19 18.50
CA GLN A 9 11.27 27.15 17.93
C GLN A 9 11.29 25.85 18.75
N LEU A 10 12.47 25.39 19.18
CA LEU A 10 12.60 24.20 20.04
C LEU A 10 11.88 24.36 21.38
N ARG A 11 11.95 25.55 21.99
CA ARG A 11 11.20 25.85 23.22
C ARG A 11 9.69 25.98 22.99
N ASN A 12 9.25 26.40 21.80
CA ASN A 12 7.82 26.43 21.47
C ASN A 12 7.26 25.04 21.18
N LEU A 13 8.10 24.11 20.72
CA LEU A 13 7.74 22.72 20.43
C LEU A 13 7.76 21.82 21.67
N THR A 14 8.48 22.21 22.73
CA THR A 14 8.60 21.43 23.96
C THR A 14 7.90 22.13 25.13
N CYS A 15 7.05 21.42 25.88
CA CYS A 15 6.40 21.97 27.06
C CYS A 15 7.45 22.54 28.03
N GLN A 16 7.13 23.66 28.72
CA GLN A 16 8.03 24.53 29.52
C GLN A 16 8.90 23.85 30.62
N SER A 17 8.90 22.53 30.75
CA SER A 17 9.62 21.77 31.77
C SER A 17 10.97 21.20 31.32
N VAL A 18 11.41 21.41 30.07
CA VAL A 18 12.71 20.90 29.59
C VAL A 18 13.79 21.98 29.69
N ASP A 19 14.81 21.72 30.51
CA ASP A 19 15.97 22.59 30.63
C ASP A 19 16.97 22.33 29.48
N TRP A 20 17.18 23.37 28.65
CA TRP A 20 18.07 23.34 27.50
C TRP A 20 19.42 24.05 27.75
N SER A 21 19.75 24.34 29.01
CA SER A 21 20.93 25.12 29.42
C SER A 21 22.30 24.54 29.01
N GLY A 22 22.34 23.31 28.49
CA GLY A 22 23.55 22.65 27.98
C GLY A 22 23.53 22.27 26.50
N PHE A 23 22.52 22.70 25.72
CA PHE A 23 22.41 22.35 24.29
C PHE A 23 23.10 23.40 23.42
N ASP A 24 24.01 22.95 22.55
CA ASP A 24 24.81 23.78 21.63
C ASP A 24 24.32 23.59 20.18
N PRO A 25 23.57 24.56 19.60
CA PRO A 25 23.00 24.44 18.27
C PRO A 25 24.04 24.43 17.14
N SER A 26 25.26 24.91 17.39
CA SER A 26 26.30 25.03 16.36
C SER A 26 26.82 23.67 15.90
N LYS A 27 26.83 22.67 16.80
CA LYS A 27 27.28 21.30 16.51
C LYS A 27 26.33 20.49 15.62
N TRP A 28 25.13 21.00 15.37
CA TRP A 28 24.11 20.37 14.54
C TRP A 28 24.03 20.97 13.13
N ARG A 29 24.92 21.92 12.80
CA ARG A 29 25.00 22.54 11.47
C ARG A 29 26.11 21.97 10.59
N ASP A 30 27.06 21.23 11.16
CA ASP A 30 28.24 20.69 10.46
C ASP A 30 28.14 19.18 10.20
N GLU A 31 27.07 18.75 9.53
CA GLU A 31 27.11 17.52 8.72
C GLU A 31 26.78 17.90 7.28
N ASP A 32 27.84 18.19 6.52
CA ASP A 32 27.80 18.32 5.07
C ASP A 32 27.27 17.00 4.46
N ILE A 33 26.01 17.03 4.03
CA ILE A 33 25.43 16.04 3.13
C ILE A 33 26.02 16.33 1.74
N ASN A 34 27.26 15.90 1.51
CA ASN A 34 27.92 15.92 0.20
C ASN A 34 29.06 14.88 0.20
N ASP A 35 28.71 13.60 0.03
CA ASP A 35 29.54 12.65 -0.74
C ASP A 35 28.83 11.29 -0.85
N TRP A 36 28.10 11.01 -1.93
CA TRP A 36 27.73 9.64 -2.33
C TRP A 36 27.47 9.56 -3.85
N ASP A 37 28.44 9.98 -4.65
CA ASP A 37 28.47 9.66 -6.09
C ASP A 37 29.16 8.30 -6.32
N ILE A 38 28.32 7.31 -6.64
CA ILE A 38 28.48 6.17 -7.59
C ILE A 38 29.88 5.54 -7.77
N SER A 39 30.02 4.24 -7.46
CA SER A 39 30.37 3.19 -8.45
C SER A 39 30.45 1.76 -7.87
N ASP A 40 29.73 0.87 -8.57
CA ASP A 40 29.97 -0.54 -8.93
C ASP A 40 30.54 -1.60 -7.97
N ASP A 41 29.85 -2.76 -8.06
CA ASP A 41 30.34 -4.14 -7.95
C ASP A 41 30.80 -4.68 -6.59
N ALA A 42 29.92 -5.46 -5.94
CA ALA A 42 30.28 -6.81 -5.46
C ALA A 42 29.05 -7.63 -5.04
N GLN A 43 28.98 -8.84 -5.60
CA GLN A 43 28.21 -9.98 -5.08
C GLN A 43 28.60 -10.29 -3.63
N GLY A 44 27.65 -10.78 -2.83
CA GLY A 44 27.94 -11.45 -1.57
C GLY A 44 26.73 -11.58 -0.65
N ASP A 45 26.12 -12.76 -0.64
CA ASP A 45 25.36 -13.26 0.50
C ASP A 45 26.21 -13.15 1.77
N GLU A 46 25.66 -12.64 2.88
CA GLU A 46 25.99 -13.14 4.22
C GLU A 46 24.97 -12.67 5.28
N ASP A 47 24.48 -13.68 6.00
CA ASP A 47 23.67 -13.63 7.21
C ASP A 47 24.47 -13.12 8.42
N ASP A 48 23.71 -12.73 9.47
CA ASP A 48 24.08 -12.69 10.90
C ASP A 48 24.95 -11.54 11.46
N ASN A 49 24.32 -10.67 12.26
CA ASN A 49 24.59 -10.54 13.70
C ASN A 49 23.81 -9.35 14.33
N TYR A 50 22.86 -9.64 15.21
CA TYR A 50 22.35 -8.66 16.18
C TYR A 50 22.63 -9.17 17.58
N ALA A 51 23.50 -8.44 18.27
CA ALA A 51 23.96 -8.72 19.61
C ALA A 51 22.81 -8.67 20.63
N SER A 52 22.85 -9.64 21.53
CA SER A 52 22.07 -9.76 22.76
C SER A 52 22.48 -8.68 23.77
N ASP A 53 21.49 -8.01 24.37
CA ASP A 53 21.59 -7.66 25.79
C ASP A 53 20.25 -7.29 26.46
N ALA A 54 20.10 -7.87 27.65
CA ALA A 54 19.21 -7.67 28.81
C ALA A 54 17.75 -7.20 28.61
N SER A 55 16.80 -8.10 28.93
CA SER A 55 15.42 -7.73 29.30
C SER A 55 15.34 -7.41 30.81
N ILE A 56 14.67 -6.30 31.15
CA ILE A 56 14.56 -5.72 32.51
C ILE A 56 13.51 -6.43 33.39
N LEU A 57 13.02 -7.61 33.01
CA LEU A 57 12.03 -8.36 33.81
C LEU A 57 12.50 -9.82 34.00
N SER A 58 13.63 -9.99 34.67
CA SER A 58 13.97 -11.29 35.28
C SER A 58 13.14 -11.50 36.55
N ALA A 59 12.88 -12.78 36.87
CA ALA A 59 11.94 -13.30 37.86
C ALA A 59 12.18 -12.92 39.36
N ARG A 60 12.66 -11.70 39.65
CA ARG A 60 12.97 -11.21 41.00
C ARG A 60 11.84 -10.41 41.68
N HIS A 61 10.62 -10.43 41.15
CA HIS A 61 9.49 -9.65 41.70
C HIS A 61 8.29 -10.50 42.16
N LEU A 62 8.52 -11.78 42.48
CA LEU A 62 7.48 -12.69 42.99
C LEU A 62 7.64 -13.01 44.49
N ASP A 63 7.95 -12.03 45.34
CA ASP A 63 7.71 -12.17 46.79
C ASP A 63 7.19 -10.86 47.41
N PRO A 64 5.88 -10.76 47.74
CA PRO A 64 5.30 -9.55 48.32
C PRO A 64 5.58 -9.34 49.82
N PHE A 65 6.36 -10.18 50.51
CA PHE A 65 6.31 -10.24 51.98
C PHE A 65 7.59 -9.88 52.77
N ASN A 66 8.52 -9.07 52.24
CA ASN A 66 9.66 -8.63 53.06
C ASN A 66 9.96 -7.13 53.00
N VAL A 67 9.25 -6.36 53.83
CA VAL A 67 9.61 -4.96 54.14
C VAL A 67 10.05 -4.90 55.61
N LYS A 68 11.33 -4.58 55.86
CA LYS A 68 11.78 -4.00 57.13
C LYS A 68 12.49 -2.66 56.88
N PRO A 69 12.27 -1.64 57.73
CA PRO A 69 12.73 -0.29 57.45
C PRO A 69 14.20 -0.10 57.85
N ILE A 70 14.99 0.51 56.97
CA ILE A 70 16.39 0.87 57.24
C ILE A 70 16.47 2.29 57.81
N THR A 71 16.88 2.39 59.07
CA THR A 71 17.44 3.60 59.68
C THR A 71 18.88 3.83 59.21
N ARG A 72 19.20 5.05 58.76
CA ARG A 72 20.58 5.57 58.58
C ARG A 72 21.14 6.03 59.94
N PRO A 73 22.46 5.95 60.21
CA PRO A 73 23.35 7.06 59.82
C PRO A 73 24.84 6.75 59.51
N HIS A 74 25.39 7.59 58.62
CA HIS A 74 26.69 8.33 58.63
C HIS A 74 28.09 7.68 58.60
N HIS A 75 28.89 8.19 57.64
CA HIS A 75 30.36 8.43 57.60
C HIS A 75 31.26 7.17 57.59
N THR A 76 32.43 7.08 56.94
CA THR A 76 33.30 7.91 56.10
C THR A 76 34.39 6.96 55.58
N GLY A 77 35.00 7.23 54.42
CA GLY A 77 36.38 6.80 54.18
C GLY A 77 36.59 5.62 53.22
N ARG A 78 37.21 5.96 52.09
CA ARG A 78 38.07 5.13 51.23
C ARG A 78 38.84 4.08 52.04
N THR A 79 38.88 2.82 51.59
CA THR A 79 40.08 2.08 51.12
C THR A 79 39.67 0.67 50.65
N SER A 80 40.21 0.29 49.50
CA SER A 80 40.16 -1.03 48.86
C SER A 80 40.43 -2.19 49.83
N LEU A 81 39.57 -3.22 49.82
CA LEU A 81 39.91 -4.60 50.20
C LEU A 81 38.84 -5.56 49.63
N ARG A 82 39.33 -6.62 48.97
CA ARG A 82 38.61 -7.80 48.47
C ARG A 82 37.48 -8.22 49.42
N VAL A 83 36.26 -8.35 48.89
CA VAL A 83 35.16 -9.08 49.54
C VAL A 83 34.95 -10.35 48.76
N GLU A 84 35.04 -11.45 49.50
CA GLU A 84 34.82 -12.83 49.09
C GLU A 84 33.42 -13.02 48.52
N ASP A 85 33.33 -13.88 47.50
CA ASP A 85 32.08 -14.38 46.92
C ASP A 85 31.15 -14.92 48.01
N VAL A 86 30.07 -14.20 48.28
CA VAL A 86 28.85 -14.82 48.80
C VAL A 86 28.10 -15.30 47.56
N THR A 87 28.20 -16.59 47.31
CA THR A 87 27.44 -17.28 46.26
C THR A 87 25.95 -17.09 46.51
N ASP A 88 25.32 -16.23 45.71
CA ASP A 88 23.87 -16.24 45.49
C ASP A 88 23.51 -17.62 44.91
N GLU A 89 22.92 -18.50 45.72
CA GLU A 89 22.31 -19.73 45.23
C GLU A 89 21.15 -19.37 44.30
N GLN A 90 21.46 -19.27 43.00
CA GLN A 90 20.47 -19.31 41.94
C GLN A 90 19.87 -20.73 41.95
N GLU A 91 18.58 -20.87 42.28
CA GLU A 91 17.85 -22.09 41.95
C GLU A 91 17.77 -22.21 40.43
N GLU A 92 18.78 -22.86 39.87
CA GLU A 92 18.92 -23.16 38.46
C GLU A 92 17.95 -24.29 38.11
N TYR A 93 16.75 -23.96 37.61
CA TYR A 93 15.82 -24.92 37.03
C TYR A 93 16.50 -25.62 35.84
N ARG A 94 16.82 -26.91 36.01
CA ARG A 94 17.73 -27.68 35.11
C ARG A 94 17.01 -28.26 33.89
N ASP A 95 15.69 -28.43 33.93
CA ASP A 95 14.90 -28.99 32.81
C ASP A 95 13.61 -28.19 32.54
N ALA A 96 13.12 -28.20 31.29
CA ALA A 96 11.84 -27.60 30.91
C ALA A 96 10.66 -28.20 31.70
N SER A 97 10.79 -29.46 32.11
CA SER A 97 9.82 -30.14 32.98
C SER A 97 9.72 -29.49 34.37
N ASP A 98 10.79 -28.90 34.90
CA ASP A 98 10.76 -28.21 36.19
C ASP A 98 9.96 -26.90 36.10
N LEU A 99 10.08 -26.18 34.97
CA LEU A 99 9.27 -24.98 34.70
C LEU A 99 7.80 -25.32 34.48
N GLU A 100 7.48 -26.44 33.82
CA GLU A 100 6.09 -26.87 33.62
C GLU A 100 5.37 -27.27 34.92
N ASN A 101 6.12 -27.62 35.96
CA ASN A 101 5.55 -27.98 37.26
C ASN A 101 5.16 -26.77 38.14
N ILE A 102 5.42 -25.53 37.69
CA ILE A 102 5.09 -24.32 38.43
C ILE A 102 3.56 -24.17 38.54
N ARG A 103 3.04 -24.20 39.77
CA ARG A 103 1.62 -23.95 40.05
C ARG A 103 1.40 -22.51 40.49
N TRP A 104 0.63 -21.77 39.71
CA TRP A 104 0.25 -20.40 40.04
C TRP A 104 -0.77 -20.35 41.18
N PRO A 105 -0.60 -19.45 42.17
CA PRO A 105 -1.60 -19.19 43.20
C PRO A 105 -2.97 -18.95 42.57
N GLU A 106 -4.03 -19.45 43.19
CA GLU A 106 -5.38 -19.20 42.68
C GLU A 106 -5.73 -17.72 42.79
N VAL A 107 -6.23 -17.15 41.69
CA VAL A 107 -6.77 -15.79 41.70
C VAL A 107 -7.92 -15.78 42.69
N SER A 108 -7.77 -15.02 43.78
CA SER A 108 -8.68 -15.07 44.94
C SER A 108 -10.00 -14.32 44.75
N VAL A 109 -10.25 -13.80 43.54
CA VAL A 109 -11.47 -13.03 43.22
C VAL A 109 -12.51 -13.88 42.49
N GLU A 110 -13.78 -13.58 42.73
CA GLU A 110 -14.90 -14.24 42.08
C GLU A 110 -15.02 -13.86 40.59
N GLN A 111 -15.73 -14.68 39.81
CA GLN A 111 -15.98 -14.40 38.40
C GLN A 111 -16.70 -13.06 38.21
N GLY A 112 -16.13 -12.22 37.34
CA GLY A 112 -16.60 -10.89 37.03
C GLY A 112 -16.13 -9.81 38.00
N GLU A 113 -15.24 -10.11 38.95
CA GLU A 113 -14.60 -9.11 39.80
C GLU A 113 -13.23 -8.68 39.25
N ILE A 114 -12.77 -7.51 39.70
CA ILE A 114 -11.44 -6.99 39.32
C ILE A 114 -10.42 -7.59 40.28
N ASP A 115 -9.38 -8.23 39.74
CA ASP A 115 -8.26 -8.69 40.54
C ASP A 115 -7.36 -7.49 40.94
N PRO A 116 -7.13 -7.24 42.25
CA PRO A 116 -6.28 -6.13 42.70
C PRO A 116 -4.78 -6.38 42.46
N ILE A 117 -4.37 -7.63 42.20
CA ILE A 117 -2.96 -8.01 42.07
C ILE A 117 -2.47 -7.89 40.62
N THR A 118 -3.27 -8.30 39.64
CA THR A 118 -2.83 -8.28 38.24
C THR A 118 -2.82 -6.86 37.65
N GLU A 119 -1.63 -6.35 37.37
CA GLU A 119 -1.42 -5.00 36.80
C GLU A 119 -1.26 -4.98 35.27
N LEU A 120 -0.65 -6.03 34.71
CA LEU A 120 -0.29 -6.12 33.29
C LEU A 120 -0.97 -7.32 32.62
N PHE A 121 -1.53 -7.07 31.45
CA PHE A 121 -2.28 -8.06 30.70
C PHE A 121 -1.76 -8.22 29.28
N THR A 122 -1.68 -9.48 28.83
CA THR A 122 -1.49 -9.86 27.44
C THR A 122 -2.84 -10.21 26.84
N PRO A 123 -3.25 -9.61 25.70
CA PRO A 123 -4.40 -10.06 24.95
C PRO A 123 -4.24 -11.53 24.53
N TRP A 124 -5.25 -12.38 24.75
CA TRP A 124 -5.18 -13.81 24.40
C TRP A 124 -4.84 -14.05 22.93
N ARG A 125 -5.31 -13.15 22.06
CA ARG A 125 -4.95 -13.13 20.64
C ARG A 125 -3.43 -13.10 20.42
N MET A 126 -2.73 -12.26 21.18
CA MET A 126 -1.28 -12.08 21.05
C MET A 126 -0.52 -13.33 21.52
N VAL A 127 -1.08 -14.08 22.47
CA VAL A 127 -0.57 -15.41 22.85
C VAL A 127 -0.63 -16.35 21.64
N LEU A 128 -1.81 -16.49 21.02
CA LEU A 128 -2.01 -17.41 19.88
C LEU A 128 -1.20 -17.02 18.63
N GLU A 129 -1.14 -15.72 18.30
CA GLU A 129 -0.53 -15.24 17.06
C GLU A 129 0.96 -14.92 17.19
N TYR A 130 1.55 -15.07 18.38
CA TYR A 130 2.96 -14.84 18.64
C TYR A 130 3.90 -15.46 17.58
N PRO A 131 3.80 -16.77 17.24
CA PRO A 131 4.71 -17.39 16.28
C PRO A 131 4.48 -16.95 14.83
N ASN A 132 3.31 -16.36 14.51
CA ASN A 132 3.02 -15.87 13.16
C ASN A 132 3.47 -14.44 12.95
N LEU A 133 3.41 -13.63 14.02
CA LEU A 133 3.68 -12.20 13.96
C LEU A 133 5.13 -11.85 14.32
N PHE A 134 5.77 -12.61 15.21
CA PHE A 134 7.04 -12.20 15.82
C PHE A 134 8.15 -13.26 15.78
N VAL A 135 7.88 -14.45 15.24
CA VAL A 135 8.91 -15.48 15.06
C VAL A 135 9.31 -15.57 13.59
N GLY A 136 10.60 -15.39 13.30
CA GLY A 136 11.16 -15.46 11.96
C GLY A 136 10.99 -16.84 11.30
N LYS A 137 11.11 -16.89 9.96
CA LYS A 137 10.85 -18.11 9.16
C LYS A 137 11.64 -19.34 9.64
N ARG A 138 12.89 -19.15 10.08
CA ARG A 138 13.80 -20.20 10.59
C ARG A 138 13.22 -20.96 11.78
N ASN A 139 12.68 -20.25 12.79
CA ASN A 139 12.14 -20.87 14.01
C ASN A 139 10.62 -21.01 13.99
N GLY A 140 9.91 -20.34 13.07
CA GLY A 140 8.45 -20.31 13.03
C GLY A 140 7.81 -21.67 12.79
N ALA A 141 8.42 -22.53 11.94
CA ALA A 141 7.91 -23.89 11.71
C ALA A 141 7.97 -24.77 12.98
N ARG A 142 8.99 -24.57 13.82
CA ARG A 142 9.18 -25.30 15.09
C ARG A 142 8.30 -24.74 16.21
N ALA A 143 8.09 -23.42 16.24
CA ALA A 143 7.32 -22.75 17.28
C ALA A 143 5.81 -22.92 17.12
N ARG A 144 5.26 -22.80 15.90
CA ARG A 144 3.80 -22.80 15.65
C ARG A 144 3.02 -23.94 16.32
N PRO A 145 3.47 -25.21 16.30
CA PRO A 145 2.75 -26.31 16.95
C PRO A 145 2.53 -26.08 18.45
N LEU A 146 3.45 -25.39 19.14
CA LEU A 146 3.39 -25.13 20.59
C LEU A 146 2.42 -24.01 20.99
N PHE A 147 1.87 -23.26 20.02
CA PHE A 147 0.91 -22.17 20.23
C PHE A 147 -0.51 -22.53 19.73
N THR A 148 -0.77 -23.80 19.47
CA THR A 148 -2.15 -24.28 19.27
C THR A 148 -2.92 -24.20 20.59
N LEU A 149 -4.25 -24.08 20.53
CA LEU A 149 -5.05 -23.95 21.75
C LEU A 149 -4.88 -25.17 22.67
N GLU A 150 -4.76 -26.34 22.07
CA GLU A 150 -4.49 -27.61 22.73
C GLU A 150 -3.10 -27.59 23.38
N SER A 151 -2.04 -27.25 22.64
CA SER A 151 -0.67 -27.23 23.18
C SER A 151 -0.41 -26.11 24.18
N LEU A 152 -1.19 -25.03 24.15
CA LEU A 152 -1.15 -23.99 25.19
C LEU A 152 -1.69 -24.49 26.54
N HIS A 153 -2.53 -25.54 26.55
CA HIS A 153 -3.06 -26.16 27.77
C HIS A 153 -2.35 -27.47 28.15
N GLU A 154 -1.35 -27.91 27.37
CA GLU A 154 -0.46 -29.00 27.78
C GLU A 154 0.30 -28.58 29.04
N ASN A 155 0.04 -29.27 30.16
CA ASN A 155 0.64 -29.05 31.48
C ASN A 155 0.52 -27.60 32.01
N ARG A 156 -0.40 -26.79 31.48
CA ARG A 156 -0.51 -25.37 31.83
C ARG A 156 -1.95 -24.96 32.06
N MET A 157 -2.11 -24.03 32.98
CA MET A 157 -3.39 -23.39 33.30
C MET A 157 -3.32 -21.90 32.96
N TRP A 158 -4.44 -21.34 32.54
CA TRP A 158 -4.55 -19.93 32.20
C TRP A 158 -5.61 -19.24 33.04
N ASP A 159 -5.24 -18.11 33.63
CA ASP A 159 -6.20 -17.21 34.27
C ASP A 159 -6.73 -16.26 33.21
N LEU A 160 -8.02 -16.38 32.90
CA LEU A 160 -8.66 -15.60 31.86
C LEU A 160 -9.29 -14.36 32.47
N PHE A 161 -9.13 -13.24 31.77
CA PHE A 161 -9.77 -11.98 32.08
C PHE A 161 -10.51 -11.45 30.86
N TYR A 162 -11.55 -10.67 31.07
CA TYR A 162 -12.33 -10.09 29.99
C TYR A 162 -12.54 -8.59 30.18
N LEU A 163 -12.64 -7.87 29.05
CA LEU A 163 -13.01 -6.47 29.01
C LEU A 163 -13.87 -6.20 27.78
N TYR A 164 -14.97 -5.49 27.95
CA TYR A 164 -15.74 -4.96 26.82
C TYR A 164 -15.11 -3.66 26.31
N ARG A 165 -15.20 -3.41 25.00
CA ARG A 165 -14.76 -2.13 24.44
C ARG A 165 -15.52 -0.97 25.12
N PRO A 166 -14.84 0.12 25.53
CA PRO A 166 -15.47 1.26 26.21
C PRO A 166 -16.54 2.03 25.41
N SER A 167 -16.82 1.66 24.16
CA SER A 167 -17.84 2.32 23.33
C SER A 167 -19.26 1.94 23.72
N ASN A 168 -20.15 2.94 23.68
CA ASN A 168 -21.59 2.80 23.81
C ASN A 168 -22.22 2.11 22.58
N GLU A 169 -21.49 2.01 21.48
CA GLU A 169 -21.95 1.38 20.24
C GLU A 169 -21.79 -0.14 20.30
N GLY A 170 -22.76 -0.81 20.94
CA GLY A 170 -23.28 -2.13 20.53
C GLY A 170 -22.33 -3.33 20.40
N ASN A 171 -21.03 -3.21 20.70
CA ASN A 171 -20.09 -4.31 20.52
C ASN A 171 -20.27 -5.33 21.65
N LYS A 172 -20.89 -6.45 21.29
CA LYS A 172 -21.23 -7.56 22.19
C LYS A 172 -20.07 -8.51 22.44
N ASN A 173 -18.96 -8.37 21.72
CA ASN A 173 -17.86 -9.33 21.81
C ASN A 173 -16.84 -8.86 22.87
N PRO A 174 -16.69 -9.61 23.99
CA PRO A 174 -15.69 -9.32 25.00
C PRO A 174 -14.29 -9.61 24.46
N LEU A 175 -13.31 -8.81 24.88
CA LEU A 175 -11.89 -9.03 24.61
C LEU A 175 -11.31 -9.88 25.74
N ILE A 176 -10.58 -10.94 25.39
CA ILE A 176 -10.00 -11.88 26.34
C ILE A 176 -8.51 -11.58 26.56
N PHE A 177 -8.09 -11.64 27.81
CA PHE A 177 -6.74 -11.35 28.28
C PHE A 177 -6.26 -12.44 29.23
N VAL A 178 -4.95 -12.52 29.40
CA VAL A 178 -4.26 -13.28 30.43
C VAL A 178 -3.26 -12.36 31.13
N PRO A 179 -2.88 -12.63 32.38
CA PRO A 179 -1.77 -11.94 33.02
C PRO A 179 -0.48 -12.04 32.20
N THR A 180 0.25 -10.94 32.05
CA THR A 180 1.49 -10.91 31.25
C THR A 180 2.55 -11.88 31.76
N TYR A 181 2.59 -12.16 33.07
CA TYR A 181 3.53 -13.13 33.63
C TYR A 181 3.28 -14.57 33.12
N GLN A 182 2.03 -14.96 32.82
CA GLN A 182 1.73 -16.28 32.27
C GLN A 182 2.20 -16.40 30.82
N MET A 183 2.13 -15.31 30.05
CA MET A 183 2.72 -15.25 28.70
C MET A 183 4.25 -15.32 28.75
N GLN A 184 4.90 -14.59 29.66
CA GLN A 184 6.36 -14.65 29.81
C GLN A 184 6.81 -16.07 30.17
N HIS A 185 6.14 -16.71 31.12
CA HIS A 185 6.42 -18.09 31.48
C HIS A 185 6.25 -19.09 30.31
N LEU A 186 5.22 -18.91 29.48
CA LEU A 186 5.05 -19.68 28.24
C LEU A 186 6.29 -19.56 27.33
N LEU A 187 6.81 -18.34 27.15
CA LEU A 187 8.02 -18.13 26.35
C LEU A 187 9.23 -18.80 26.99
N ASP A 188 9.40 -18.71 28.31
CA ASP A 188 10.52 -19.34 29.01
C ASP A 188 10.52 -20.87 28.84
N VAL A 189 9.35 -21.52 28.95
CA VAL A 189 9.20 -22.96 28.69
C VAL A 189 9.53 -23.31 27.23
N ILE A 190 9.05 -22.52 26.27
CA ILE A 190 9.30 -22.76 24.83
C ILE A 190 10.78 -22.55 24.48
N ASN A 191 11.39 -21.51 25.05
CA ASN A 191 12.81 -21.20 24.89
C ASN A 191 13.67 -22.38 25.32
N ARG A 192 13.34 -23.01 26.46
CA ARG A 192 14.03 -24.23 26.91
C ARG A 192 13.73 -25.45 26.04
N LYS A 193 12.49 -25.65 25.59
CA LYS A 193 12.12 -26.79 24.72
C LYS A 193 12.78 -26.75 23.34
N LEU A 194 12.90 -25.55 22.77
CA LEU A 194 13.36 -25.38 21.39
C LEU A 194 14.81 -24.89 21.30
N ASP A 195 15.45 -24.59 22.42
CA ASP A 195 16.77 -23.97 22.49
C ASP A 195 16.80 -22.66 21.66
N VAL A 196 15.94 -21.72 22.06
CA VAL A 196 15.72 -20.42 21.40
C VAL A 196 15.53 -19.31 22.44
N GLU A 197 15.57 -18.03 22.01
CA GLU A 197 15.45 -16.86 22.89
C GLU A 197 14.28 -15.95 22.48
N PHE A 198 13.05 -16.46 22.52
CA PHE A 198 11.86 -15.65 22.30
C PHE A 198 11.63 -14.67 23.45
N THR A 199 11.38 -13.41 23.12
CA THR A 199 11.14 -12.30 24.07
C THR A 199 10.06 -11.39 23.54
N PHE A 200 9.50 -10.51 24.39
CA PHE A 200 8.63 -9.45 23.90
C PHE A 200 9.41 -8.51 22.97
N PRO A 201 9.02 -8.39 21.68
CA PRO A 201 9.83 -7.67 20.70
C PRO A 201 9.99 -6.19 21.06
N ARG A 202 11.19 -5.65 20.83
CA ARG A 202 11.49 -4.23 21.01
C ARG A 202 10.57 -3.38 20.13
N GLY A 203 9.97 -2.33 20.70
CA GLY A 203 8.98 -1.49 20.01
C GLY A 203 7.54 -2.02 20.01
N HIS A 204 7.30 -3.21 20.59
CA HIS A 204 5.99 -3.88 20.61
C HIS A 204 5.58 -4.39 22.00
N GLN A 205 6.30 -4.00 23.04
CA GLN A 205 6.05 -4.44 24.43
C GLN A 205 4.66 -4.05 24.92
N ASP A 206 4.13 -2.92 24.48
CA ASP A 206 2.79 -2.42 24.80
C ASP A 206 1.64 -3.31 24.29
N MET A 207 1.91 -4.20 23.32
CA MET A 207 0.95 -5.21 22.85
C MET A 207 0.89 -6.45 23.75
N PHE A 208 1.93 -6.71 24.55
CA PHE A 208 2.04 -7.89 25.41
C PHE A 208 1.94 -7.55 26.90
N ALA A 209 2.39 -6.39 27.32
CA ALA A 209 2.40 -5.90 28.69
C ALA A 209 1.51 -4.66 28.80
N MET A 210 0.20 -4.84 28.66
CA MET A 210 -0.73 -3.71 28.65
C MET A 210 -1.16 -3.33 30.08
N PRO A 211 -0.92 -2.09 30.53
CA PRO A 211 -1.45 -1.59 31.79
C PRO A 211 -2.91 -1.17 31.63
N PHE A 212 -3.72 -1.41 32.67
CA PHE A 212 -5.13 -1.00 32.73
C PHE A 212 -5.46 -0.24 34.01
N GLY A 213 -6.52 0.57 33.97
CA GLY A 213 -7.00 1.33 35.13
C GLY A 213 -6.32 2.68 35.38
N GLN A 214 -5.38 3.08 34.52
CA GLN A 214 -4.79 4.41 34.56
C GLN A 214 -5.86 5.47 34.30
N SER A 215 -5.87 6.57 35.05
CA SER A 215 -6.84 7.67 34.90
C SER A 215 -8.31 7.22 34.95
N ASN A 216 -8.66 6.30 35.85
CA ASN A 216 -10.01 5.75 36.04
C ASN A 216 -10.61 5.01 34.82
N THR A 217 -9.76 4.55 33.90
CA THR A 217 -10.18 3.70 32.77
C THR A 217 -10.58 2.31 33.23
N ALA A 218 -11.34 1.58 32.41
CA ALA A 218 -11.81 0.24 32.75
C ALA A 218 -10.65 -0.76 32.90
N LYS A 219 -10.81 -1.69 33.84
CA LYS A 219 -9.88 -2.79 34.09
C LYS A 219 -10.49 -4.13 33.65
N PRO A 220 -9.69 -5.07 33.11
CA PRO A 220 -10.14 -6.42 32.86
C PRO A 220 -10.66 -7.09 34.14
N ARG A 221 -11.76 -7.83 34.02
CA ARG A 221 -12.38 -8.61 35.11
C ARG A 221 -12.03 -10.07 34.98
N PHE A 222 -11.87 -10.75 36.10
CA PHE A 222 -11.58 -12.18 36.11
C PHE A 222 -12.74 -12.97 35.50
N LEU A 223 -12.44 -13.81 34.51
CA LEU A 223 -13.41 -14.67 33.84
C LEU A 223 -13.43 -16.08 34.46
N GLY A 224 -12.28 -16.56 34.91
CA GLY A 224 -12.11 -17.92 35.43
C GLY A 224 -10.77 -18.52 35.04
N ARG A 225 -10.43 -19.64 35.67
CA ARG A 225 -9.22 -20.41 35.37
C ARG A 225 -9.54 -21.55 34.41
N SER A 226 -8.79 -21.64 33.32
CA SER A 226 -8.90 -22.69 32.31
C SER A 226 -7.76 -23.70 32.44
N ARG A 227 -8.08 -24.99 32.50
CA ARG A 227 -7.12 -26.11 32.54
C ARG A 227 -7.08 -26.93 31.25
N SER A 228 -8.01 -26.67 30.33
CA SER A 228 -8.10 -27.38 29.04
C SER A 228 -8.63 -26.47 27.93
N ALA A 229 -8.41 -26.87 26.68
CA ALA A 229 -8.96 -26.16 25.53
C ALA A 229 -10.50 -26.11 25.56
N GLU A 230 -11.15 -27.15 26.10
CA GLU A 230 -12.59 -27.24 26.27
C GLU A 230 -13.10 -26.27 27.34
N GLU A 231 -12.45 -26.20 28.50
CA GLU A 231 -12.78 -25.23 29.55
C GLU A 231 -12.61 -23.79 29.06
N TRP A 232 -11.53 -23.52 28.31
CA TRP A 232 -11.31 -22.22 27.68
C TRP A 232 -12.49 -21.83 26.77
N LYS A 233 -12.93 -22.76 25.92
CA LYS A 233 -14.08 -22.55 25.01
C LYS A 233 -15.37 -22.31 25.81
N GLN A 234 -15.59 -23.05 26.89
CA GLN A 234 -16.77 -22.88 27.75
C GLN A 234 -16.78 -21.49 28.41
N LEU A 235 -15.67 -21.09 29.03
CA LEU A 235 -15.53 -19.79 29.70
C LEU A 235 -15.71 -18.63 28.71
N THR A 236 -15.09 -18.70 27.54
CA THR A 236 -15.18 -17.62 26.53
C THR A 236 -16.51 -17.56 25.79
N ASN A 237 -17.30 -18.65 25.78
CA ASN A 237 -18.67 -18.64 25.28
C ASN A 237 -19.70 -18.14 26.32
N SER A 238 -19.33 -18.10 27.61
CA SER A 238 -20.23 -17.76 28.73
C SER A 238 -19.75 -16.54 29.52
N VAL A 239 -19.19 -15.56 28.83
CA VAL A 239 -18.66 -14.33 29.47
C VAL A 239 -19.79 -13.51 30.11
N PRO A 240 -19.65 -13.10 31.39
CA PRO A 240 -20.66 -12.29 32.07
C PRO A 240 -20.92 -10.94 31.39
N ALA A 241 -22.12 -10.39 31.59
CA ALA A 241 -22.49 -9.07 31.06
C ALA A 241 -21.71 -7.91 31.71
N ARG A 242 -21.70 -6.74 31.04
CA ARG A 242 -21.04 -5.52 31.51
C ARG A 242 -21.51 -5.14 32.92
N LYS A 243 -20.56 -4.80 33.80
CA LYS A 243 -20.79 -4.22 35.12
C LYS A 243 -20.51 -2.71 35.13
N PRO A 244 -21.04 -1.94 36.09
CA PRO A 244 -20.70 -0.52 36.25
C PRO A 244 -19.17 -0.32 36.32
N GLY A 245 -18.67 0.69 35.60
CA GLY A 245 -17.23 0.99 35.48
C GLY A 245 -16.55 0.45 34.22
N ASP A 246 -17.14 -0.54 33.53
CA ASP A 246 -16.53 -1.17 32.33
C ASP A 246 -16.53 -0.25 31.10
N THR A 247 -17.45 0.70 31.07
CA THR A 247 -17.58 1.80 30.08
C THR A 247 -16.58 2.94 30.36
N SER A 248 -15.78 2.82 31.42
CA SER A 248 -14.88 3.88 31.89
C SER A 248 -15.62 5.19 32.19
N GLU A 249 -16.91 5.18 32.57
CA GLU A 249 -17.76 6.37 32.71
C GLU A 249 -17.07 7.57 33.40
N ASN A 250 -16.31 7.30 34.45
CA ASN A 250 -15.59 8.30 35.28
C ASN A 250 -14.19 8.68 34.76
N ALA A 251 -13.74 8.13 33.63
CA ALA A 251 -12.45 8.45 33.02
C ALA A 251 -12.52 9.71 32.14
N PRO A 252 -11.43 10.52 32.08
CA PRO A 252 -11.29 11.63 31.13
C PRO A 252 -11.44 11.17 29.68
N PHE A 253 -11.94 12.05 28.81
CA PHE A 253 -12.15 11.77 27.39
C PHE A 253 -10.90 11.23 26.69
N LEU A 254 -9.74 11.87 26.90
CA LEU A 254 -8.47 11.45 26.30
C LEU A 254 -8.05 10.05 26.76
N ALA A 255 -8.27 9.71 28.03
CA ALA A 255 -7.95 8.38 28.57
C ALA A 255 -8.85 7.29 27.95
N LYS A 256 -10.14 7.59 27.77
CA LYS A 256 -11.09 6.71 27.04
C LYS A 256 -10.68 6.51 25.58
N GLN A 257 -10.29 7.59 24.91
CA GLN A 257 -9.89 7.57 23.51
C GLN A 257 -8.60 6.76 23.31
N GLU A 258 -7.60 6.94 24.18
CA GLU A 258 -6.34 6.22 24.10
C GLU A 258 -6.51 4.72 24.38
N LEU A 259 -7.28 4.34 25.40
CA LEU A 259 -7.63 2.94 25.66
C LEU A 259 -8.35 2.33 24.44
N THR A 260 -9.33 3.04 23.88
CA THR A 260 -10.08 2.58 22.70
C THR A 260 -9.15 2.41 21.49
N ARG A 261 -8.22 3.35 21.27
CA ARG A 261 -7.22 3.29 20.20
C ARG A 261 -6.32 2.07 20.33
N ARG A 262 -5.79 1.80 21.54
CA ARG A 262 -4.95 0.62 21.85
C ARG A 262 -5.71 -0.70 21.66
N LEU A 263 -6.95 -0.78 22.12
CA LEU A 263 -7.76 -1.99 21.92
C LEU A 263 -8.09 -2.21 20.43
N ASN A 264 -8.34 -1.14 19.67
CA ASN A 264 -8.61 -1.25 18.24
C ASN A 264 -7.36 -1.60 17.43
N SER A 265 -6.17 -1.10 17.77
CA SER A 265 -4.95 -1.45 17.03
C SER A 265 -4.65 -2.97 17.10
N ILE A 266 -4.93 -3.60 18.25
CA ILE A 266 -4.68 -5.03 18.48
C ILE A 266 -5.81 -5.92 17.92
N PHE A 267 -7.07 -5.54 18.14
CA PHE A 267 -8.19 -6.44 17.85
C PHE A 267 -8.84 -6.25 16.46
N SER A 268 -8.58 -5.16 15.75
CA SER A 268 -9.16 -4.91 14.41
C SER A 268 -8.57 -5.75 13.26
N ILE A 269 -7.61 -6.64 13.52
CA ILE A 269 -6.99 -7.50 12.47
C ILE A 269 -7.99 -8.56 11.92
N GLN A 270 -9.10 -8.88 12.60
CA GLN A 270 -10.15 -9.77 12.01
C GLN A 270 -10.79 -9.16 10.75
N ASP A 271 -10.86 -7.84 10.63
CA ASP A 271 -11.31 -7.17 9.41
C ASP A 271 -10.25 -7.14 8.32
N LYS A 272 -8.96 -7.23 8.67
CA LYS A 272 -7.87 -7.26 7.68
C LYS A 272 -7.92 -8.51 6.82
N SER A 273 -8.24 -9.70 7.35
CA SER A 273 -8.34 -10.94 6.55
C SER A 273 -9.47 -10.90 5.51
N LYS A 274 -10.66 -10.43 5.90
CA LYS A 274 -11.78 -10.21 4.97
C LYS A 274 -11.48 -9.10 3.96
N LYS A 275 -10.83 -8.02 4.41
CA LYS A 275 -10.37 -6.91 3.55
C LYS A 275 -9.29 -7.37 2.57
N THR A 276 -8.37 -8.26 2.96
CA THR A 276 -7.32 -8.81 2.07
C THR A 276 -7.91 -9.67 0.97
N LYS A 277 -8.85 -10.58 1.28
CA LYS A 277 -9.55 -11.36 0.25
C LYS A 277 -10.37 -10.48 -0.69
N ASN A 278 -11.06 -9.46 -0.15
CA ASN A 278 -11.80 -8.50 -0.96
C ASN A 278 -10.87 -7.64 -1.84
N ASN A 279 -9.73 -7.21 -1.31
CA ASN A 279 -8.72 -6.47 -2.08
C ASN A 279 -8.09 -7.33 -3.16
N GLN A 280 -7.81 -8.61 -2.89
CA GLN A 280 -7.33 -9.56 -3.90
C GLN A 280 -8.36 -9.75 -5.01
N TYR A 281 -9.64 -9.91 -4.66
CA TYR A 281 -10.73 -10.01 -5.64
C TYR A 281 -10.86 -8.73 -6.50
N LYS A 282 -10.81 -7.56 -5.86
CA LYS A 282 -10.80 -6.25 -6.56
C LYS A 282 -9.62 -6.14 -7.52
N ARG A 283 -8.42 -6.52 -7.08
CA ARG A 283 -7.20 -6.52 -7.89
C ARG A 283 -7.30 -7.47 -9.08
N CYS A 284 -7.77 -8.70 -8.85
CA CYS A 284 -8.00 -9.68 -9.91
C CYS A 284 -8.99 -9.17 -10.97
N ASN A 285 -10.08 -8.53 -10.53
CA ASN A 285 -11.04 -7.92 -11.46
C ASN A 285 -10.45 -6.72 -12.21
N LEU A 286 -9.60 -5.93 -11.56
CA LEU A 286 -8.91 -4.80 -12.18
C LEU A 286 -7.95 -5.28 -13.26
N HIS A 287 -7.10 -6.27 -12.99
CA HIS A 287 -6.21 -6.87 -13.99
C HIS A 287 -6.98 -7.44 -15.18
N ARG A 288 -8.12 -8.11 -14.93
CA ARG A 288 -9.01 -8.59 -16.00
C ARG A 288 -9.61 -7.44 -16.81
N ALA A 289 -9.93 -6.31 -16.19
CA ALA A 289 -10.42 -5.12 -16.88
C ALA A 289 -9.34 -4.51 -17.78
N TRP A 290 -8.09 -4.40 -17.29
CA TRP A 290 -6.94 -3.94 -18.08
C TRP A 290 -6.74 -4.81 -19.31
N GLY A 291 -6.73 -6.13 -19.15
CA GLY A 291 -6.62 -7.07 -20.27
C GLY A 291 -7.75 -6.95 -21.30
N LYS A 292 -8.97 -6.55 -20.89
CA LYS A 292 -10.08 -6.30 -21.82
C LYS A 292 -9.94 -4.96 -22.54
N ASN A 293 -9.54 -3.90 -21.83
CA ASN A 293 -9.30 -2.56 -22.40
C ASN A 293 -8.25 -2.62 -23.52
N ILE A 294 -7.15 -3.34 -23.30
CA ILE A 294 -6.09 -3.53 -24.31
C ILE A 294 -6.63 -4.23 -25.57
N LYS A 295 -7.49 -5.25 -25.42
CA LYS A 295 -8.09 -5.92 -26.57
C LYS A 295 -9.00 -5.00 -27.37
N ARG A 296 -9.74 -4.10 -26.70
CA ARG A 296 -10.56 -3.09 -27.38
C ARG A 296 -9.71 -2.06 -28.10
N VAL A 297 -8.62 -1.58 -27.49
CA VAL A 297 -7.60 -0.75 -28.16
C VAL A 297 -7.09 -1.44 -29.43
N GLN A 298 -6.77 -2.75 -29.36
CA GLN A 298 -6.39 -3.53 -30.53
C GLN A 298 -7.49 -3.59 -31.60
N ARG A 299 -8.78 -3.58 -31.24
CA ARG A 299 -9.88 -3.48 -32.23
C ARG A 299 -9.94 -2.10 -32.87
N TYR A 300 -9.80 -1.05 -32.09
CA TYR A 300 -9.83 0.34 -32.57
C TYR A 300 -8.64 0.66 -33.48
N LEU A 301 -7.49 0.02 -33.28
CA LEU A 301 -6.30 0.14 -34.14
C LEU A 301 -6.31 -0.81 -35.35
N GLY A 302 -7.32 -1.68 -35.51
CA GLY A 302 -7.34 -2.67 -36.59
C GLY A 302 -6.26 -3.76 -36.43
N LEU A 303 -5.90 -4.13 -35.20
CA LEU A 303 -4.96 -5.22 -34.87
C LEU A 303 -5.69 -6.52 -34.46
N ARG A 304 -6.98 -6.41 -34.09
CA ARG A 304 -7.83 -7.50 -33.63
C ARG A 304 -9.24 -7.37 -34.19
N ARG A 305 -9.83 -8.48 -34.65
CA ARG A 305 -11.24 -8.53 -35.10
C ARG A 305 -12.20 -8.61 -33.92
N ARG A 306 -13.42 -8.14 -34.11
CA ARG A 306 -14.52 -8.37 -33.18
C ARG A 306 -14.98 -9.82 -33.30
N VAL A 307 -15.27 -10.49 -32.18
CA VAL A 307 -15.62 -11.93 -32.20
C VAL A 307 -16.94 -12.21 -32.94
N LEU A 308 -17.83 -11.22 -33.03
CA LEU A 308 -19.13 -11.36 -33.70
C LEU A 308 -19.08 -11.21 -35.23
N SER A 309 -17.96 -10.79 -35.81
CA SER A 309 -17.91 -10.42 -37.24
C SER A 309 -17.52 -11.54 -38.21
N ASP A 310 -17.03 -12.70 -37.76
CA ASP A 310 -16.79 -13.85 -38.65
C ASP A 310 -16.64 -15.18 -37.87
N PRO A 311 -17.34 -16.27 -38.25
CA PRO A 311 -17.11 -17.62 -37.73
C PRO A 311 -15.91 -18.34 -38.38
N GLU A 312 -15.04 -17.63 -39.10
CA GLU A 312 -13.82 -18.24 -39.65
C GLU A 312 -12.84 -18.66 -38.54
N VAL A 313 -12.12 -19.75 -38.83
CA VAL A 313 -11.12 -20.36 -37.95
C VAL A 313 -10.12 -19.28 -37.52
N PRO A 314 -9.85 -19.10 -36.21
CA PRO A 314 -8.89 -18.10 -35.76
C PRO A 314 -7.51 -18.40 -36.35
N SER A 315 -7.07 -17.57 -37.29
CA SER A 315 -5.69 -17.59 -37.77
C SER A 315 -4.78 -17.07 -36.66
N PHE A 316 -3.90 -17.93 -36.16
CA PHE A 316 -2.89 -17.56 -35.15
C PHE A 316 -1.58 -17.10 -35.80
N THR A 317 -1.64 -16.64 -37.05
CA THR A 317 -0.50 -16.08 -37.76
C THR A 317 -0.01 -14.81 -37.06
N PRO A 318 1.29 -14.68 -36.77
CA PRO A 318 1.88 -13.44 -36.29
C PRO A 318 1.51 -12.26 -37.21
N LEU A 319 1.39 -11.07 -36.62
CA LEU A 319 1.16 -9.84 -37.38
C LEU A 319 2.40 -9.53 -38.24
N ASP A 320 2.21 -9.40 -39.54
CA ASP A 320 3.19 -8.76 -40.41
C ASP A 320 3.06 -7.24 -40.28
N LEU A 321 4.05 -6.62 -39.63
CA LEU A 321 4.06 -5.18 -39.39
C LEU A 321 4.52 -4.39 -40.61
N THR A 322 5.02 -5.04 -41.66
CA THR A 322 5.50 -4.39 -42.90
C THR A 322 4.39 -4.12 -43.90
N GLN A 323 3.19 -4.67 -43.66
CA GLN A 323 2.00 -4.49 -44.49
C GLN A 323 0.85 -3.91 -43.67
N PRO A 324 -0.13 -3.25 -44.31
CA PRO A 324 -1.38 -2.93 -43.66
C PRO A 324 -2.01 -4.21 -43.09
N THR A 325 -2.59 -4.12 -41.89
CA THR A 325 -3.07 -5.29 -41.13
C THR A 325 -4.17 -6.08 -41.84
N GLY A 326 -4.84 -5.47 -42.82
CA GLY A 326 -5.98 -6.04 -43.54
C GLY A 326 -7.23 -6.23 -42.66
N ILE A 327 -7.19 -5.77 -41.41
CA ILE A 327 -8.30 -5.81 -40.47
C ILE A 327 -8.88 -4.40 -40.38
N GLN A 328 -10.16 -4.26 -40.72
CA GLN A 328 -10.86 -2.98 -40.59
C GLN A 328 -10.98 -2.59 -39.11
N PRO A 329 -10.53 -1.38 -38.71
CA PRO A 329 -10.72 -0.84 -37.37
C PRO A 329 -12.19 -0.83 -36.94
N GLU A 330 -12.45 -1.13 -35.66
CA GLU A 330 -13.78 -0.95 -35.10
C GLU A 330 -14.06 0.53 -34.86
N LYS A 331 -14.95 1.12 -35.68
CA LYS A 331 -15.29 2.55 -35.70
C LYS A 331 -14.10 3.42 -36.17
N SER A 332 -14.39 4.64 -36.62
CA SER A 332 -13.36 5.68 -36.81
C SER A 332 -13.15 6.37 -35.47
N VAL A 333 -12.11 5.93 -34.74
CA VAL A 333 -11.79 6.38 -33.38
C VAL A 333 -10.70 7.44 -33.45
N VAL A 334 -10.80 8.45 -32.59
CA VAL A 334 -9.70 9.40 -32.35
C VAL A 334 -9.09 9.12 -31.00
N PHE A 335 -7.81 8.79 -30.95
CA PHE A 335 -7.06 8.70 -29.72
C PHE A 335 -6.55 10.09 -29.34
N VAL A 336 -6.76 10.49 -28.09
CA VAL A 336 -6.28 11.77 -27.55
C VAL A 336 -5.51 11.45 -26.27
N ALA A 337 -4.19 11.47 -26.36
CA ALA A 337 -3.32 11.43 -25.20
C ALA A 337 -3.20 12.83 -24.59
N ILE A 338 -3.31 12.89 -23.26
CA ILE A 338 -3.27 14.15 -22.52
C ILE A 338 -2.35 13.95 -21.32
N ASP A 339 -1.47 14.93 -21.10
CA ASP A 339 -0.60 15.02 -19.93
C ASP A 339 -0.62 16.47 -19.43
N LEU A 340 -0.65 16.68 -18.10
CA LEU A 340 -0.69 18.01 -17.51
C LEU A 340 0.35 18.16 -16.40
N GLU A 341 1.14 19.23 -16.49
CA GLU A 341 2.08 19.60 -15.44
C GLU A 341 1.51 20.66 -14.51
N ALA A 342 1.82 20.51 -13.23
CA ALA A 342 1.46 21.46 -12.19
C ALA A 342 2.70 21.97 -11.46
N TYR A 343 2.59 23.15 -10.87
CA TYR A 343 3.71 23.75 -10.16
C TYR A 343 4.05 22.97 -8.89
N GLU A 344 5.32 22.64 -8.69
CA GLU A 344 5.78 21.76 -7.60
C GLU A 344 5.51 22.33 -6.21
N LEU A 345 5.51 23.66 -6.05
CA LEU A 345 5.22 24.32 -4.77
C LEU A 345 3.72 24.59 -4.57
N ASP A 346 2.93 24.59 -5.64
CA ASP A 346 1.48 24.79 -5.58
C ASP A 346 0.77 23.98 -6.67
N GLN A 347 0.31 22.79 -6.29
CA GLN A 347 -0.41 21.86 -7.16
C GLN A 347 -1.80 22.37 -7.58
N SER A 348 -2.22 23.57 -7.15
CA SER A 348 -3.40 24.25 -7.67
C SER A 348 -3.12 25.01 -8.99
N ILE A 349 -1.84 25.26 -9.30
CA ILE A 349 -1.38 26.01 -10.46
C ILE A 349 -0.97 25.03 -11.55
N ILE A 350 -1.76 24.96 -12.62
CA ILE A 350 -1.45 24.13 -13.80
C ILE A 350 -0.63 24.97 -14.78
N THR A 351 0.53 24.46 -15.18
CA THR A 351 1.53 25.21 -15.95
C THR A 351 1.58 24.82 -17.41
N GLU A 352 1.36 23.54 -17.73
CA GLU A 352 1.46 23.00 -19.08
C GLU A 352 0.33 22.00 -19.37
N VAL A 353 -0.08 21.93 -20.63
CA VAL A 353 -1.01 20.95 -21.17
C VAL A 353 -0.41 20.36 -22.43
N GLY A 354 -0.17 19.06 -22.41
CA GLY A 354 0.24 18.27 -23.57
C GLY A 354 -0.95 17.58 -24.21
N LEU A 355 -1.00 17.63 -25.54
CA LEU A 355 -2.00 16.92 -26.33
C LEU A 355 -1.31 16.17 -27.46
N ALA A 356 -1.64 14.90 -27.63
CA ALA A 356 -1.23 14.11 -28.78
C ALA A 356 -2.44 13.38 -29.36
N ILE A 357 -2.73 13.65 -30.63
CA ILE A 357 -3.95 13.17 -31.30
C ILE A 357 -3.56 12.23 -32.43
N LEU A 358 -4.14 11.03 -32.44
CA LEU A 358 -4.04 10.07 -33.54
C LEU A 358 -5.43 9.71 -34.04
N ASP A 359 -5.66 9.94 -35.33
CA ASP A 359 -6.91 9.60 -36.00
C ASP A 359 -6.78 8.25 -36.71
N THR A 360 -7.58 7.25 -36.32
CA THR A 360 -7.46 5.91 -36.91
C THR A 360 -7.84 5.86 -38.39
N ALA A 361 -8.59 6.85 -38.88
CA ALA A 361 -8.91 7.00 -40.30
C ALA A 361 -7.66 7.28 -41.15
N GLU A 362 -6.66 7.95 -40.59
CA GLU A 362 -5.43 8.32 -41.31
C GLU A 362 -4.45 7.14 -41.45
N ILE A 363 -4.55 6.15 -40.55
CA ILE A 363 -3.63 5.00 -40.50
C ILE A 363 -4.24 3.67 -40.99
N THR A 364 -5.52 3.65 -41.38
CA THR A 364 -6.25 2.40 -41.71
C THR A 364 -5.57 1.58 -42.82
N ASN A 365 -4.92 2.24 -43.79
CA ASN A 365 -4.20 1.59 -44.90
C ASN A 365 -2.67 1.77 -44.80
N VAL A 366 -2.16 2.07 -43.61
CA VAL A 366 -0.73 2.28 -43.35
C VAL A 366 -0.20 1.13 -42.52
N ALA A 367 0.89 0.52 -42.98
CA ALA A 367 1.57 -0.53 -42.23
C ALA A 367 2.10 0.03 -40.89
N PRO A 368 1.91 -0.64 -39.74
CA PRO A 368 2.39 -0.16 -38.44
C PRO A 368 3.90 0.09 -38.39
N GLY A 369 4.69 -0.73 -39.10
CA GLY A 369 6.13 -0.74 -38.97
C GLY A 369 6.60 -1.36 -37.65
N GLU A 370 7.90 -1.60 -37.55
CA GLU A 370 8.52 -2.12 -36.33
C GLU A 370 8.24 -1.18 -35.15
N GLY A 371 7.69 -1.73 -34.05
CA GLY A 371 7.35 -0.94 -32.86
C GLY A 371 6.32 0.17 -33.09
N SER A 372 5.43 0.06 -34.08
CA SER A 372 4.47 1.11 -34.52
C SER A 372 5.08 2.40 -35.10
N LYS A 373 6.38 2.41 -35.43
CA LYS A 373 7.10 3.63 -35.82
C LYS A 373 6.49 4.36 -37.03
N ASN A 374 5.89 3.66 -37.99
CA ASN A 374 5.28 4.31 -39.17
C ASN A 374 4.01 5.09 -38.82
N TRP A 375 3.33 4.73 -37.73
CA TRP A 375 2.14 5.46 -37.28
C TRP A 375 2.48 6.73 -36.49
N PHE A 376 3.74 6.90 -36.06
CA PHE A 376 4.16 8.05 -35.27
C PHE A 376 4.07 9.36 -36.06
N ASP A 377 4.29 9.28 -37.38
CA ASP A 377 4.21 10.44 -38.29
C ASP A 377 2.78 11.02 -38.42
N PHE A 378 1.76 10.28 -37.99
CA PHE A 378 0.36 10.69 -38.01
C PHE A 378 -0.11 11.28 -36.67
N ILE A 379 0.78 11.38 -35.69
CA ILE A 379 0.48 12.03 -34.41
C ILE A 379 0.51 13.55 -34.59
N LYS A 380 -0.63 14.19 -34.31
CA LYS A 380 -0.75 15.65 -34.22
C LYS A 380 -0.53 16.06 -32.77
N ALA A 381 0.61 16.68 -32.50
CA ALA A 381 1.00 17.07 -31.15
C ALA A 381 0.81 18.57 -30.92
N ARG A 382 0.44 18.95 -29.69
CA ARG A 382 0.39 20.32 -29.21
C ARG A 382 0.96 20.39 -27.81
N HIS A 383 1.68 21.46 -27.53
CA HIS A 383 2.18 21.77 -26.22
C HIS A 383 1.72 23.18 -25.85
N ILE A 384 0.89 23.29 -24.81
CA ILE A 384 0.29 24.55 -24.39
C ILE A 384 0.88 24.92 -23.04
N ARG A 385 1.56 26.05 -22.97
CA ARG A 385 1.98 26.70 -21.73
C ARG A 385 0.92 27.69 -21.28
N VAL A 386 0.54 27.61 -20.02
CA VAL A 386 -0.47 28.49 -19.43
C VAL A 386 0.14 29.87 -19.19
N LYS A 387 -0.37 30.88 -19.90
CA LYS A 387 0.26 32.21 -20.02
C LYS A 387 0.44 32.92 -18.68
N GLU A 388 -0.56 32.84 -17.81
CA GLU A 388 -0.57 33.47 -16.49
C GLU A 388 0.46 32.85 -15.53
N PHE A 389 0.86 31.60 -15.78
CA PHE A 389 1.73 30.81 -14.92
C PHE A 389 3.03 30.39 -15.61
N SER A 390 3.39 31.03 -16.73
CA SER A 390 4.61 30.68 -17.47
C SER A 390 5.91 30.90 -16.68
N TRP A 391 5.83 31.70 -15.61
CA TRP A 391 6.92 31.94 -14.65
C TRP A 391 7.11 30.79 -13.65
N ALA A 392 6.11 29.95 -13.44
CA ALA A 392 6.14 28.86 -12.48
C ALA A 392 6.85 27.64 -13.09
N GLN A 393 8.16 27.54 -12.84
CA GLN A 393 9.01 26.46 -13.37
C GLN A 393 9.42 25.49 -12.26
N ASN A 394 9.30 24.19 -12.52
CA ASN A 394 9.71 23.13 -11.60
C ASN A 394 11.23 22.95 -11.66
N SER A 395 11.88 22.86 -10.50
CA SER A 395 13.35 22.71 -10.41
C SER A 395 13.84 21.93 -9.18
N ARG A 396 13.04 21.83 -8.12
CA ARG A 396 13.44 21.24 -6.83
C ARG A 396 13.37 19.72 -6.83
N HIS A 397 12.30 19.15 -7.40
CA HIS A 397 12.11 17.70 -7.39
C HIS A 397 12.51 17.06 -8.72
N VAL A 398 12.20 17.76 -9.82
CA VAL A 398 12.56 17.38 -11.18
C VAL A 398 12.73 18.67 -11.97
N GLN A 399 13.78 18.75 -12.79
CA GLN A 399 14.00 19.89 -13.66
C GLN A 399 12.95 19.89 -14.78
N GLY A 400 12.04 20.88 -14.76
CA GLY A 400 11.04 21.07 -15.80
C GLY A 400 11.69 21.39 -17.15
N ARG A 401 11.10 20.88 -18.23
CA ARG A 401 11.61 21.05 -19.60
C ARG A 401 10.61 21.74 -20.52
N ALA A 402 9.78 22.62 -19.96
CA ALA A 402 8.74 23.40 -20.63
C ALA A 402 9.18 24.10 -21.93
N GLU A 403 10.46 24.42 -22.08
CA GLU A 403 11.01 25.12 -23.24
C GLU A 403 11.34 24.20 -24.42
N TYR A 404 11.40 22.89 -24.22
CA TYR A 404 11.89 21.92 -25.19
C TYR A 404 10.77 21.02 -25.71
N PHE A 405 9.82 21.60 -26.45
CA PHE A 405 8.84 20.80 -27.17
C PHE A 405 9.46 20.25 -28.46
N ASP A 406 9.59 18.92 -28.54
CA ASP A 406 10.33 18.26 -29.62
C ASP A 406 9.47 17.97 -30.86
N PHE A 407 8.15 18.11 -30.75
CA PHE A 407 7.18 17.76 -31.79
C PHE A 407 6.46 18.98 -32.39
N GLY A 408 6.96 20.20 -32.16
CA GLY A 408 6.39 21.43 -32.70
C GLY A 408 6.84 22.68 -31.93
N GLU A 409 5.99 23.71 -31.93
CA GLU A 409 6.21 24.94 -31.16
C GLU A 409 5.24 25.03 -29.97
N SER A 410 5.75 25.52 -28.83
CA SER A 410 4.95 25.73 -27.63
C SER A 410 3.97 26.90 -27.80
N GLU A 411 2.69 26.66 -27.60
CA GLU A 411 1.62 27.65 -27.61
C GLU A 411 1.48 28.32 -26.23
N PHE A 412 1.17 29.61 -26.18
CA PHE A 412 0.87 30.32 -24.93
C PHE A 412 -0.60 30.72 -24.90
N ILE A 413 -1.38 30.08 -24.03
CA ILE A 413 -2.83 30.26 -23.94
C ILE A 413 -3.22 30.69 -22.53
N GLU A 414 -4.17 31.62 -22.44
CA GLU A 414 -4.75 32.10 -21.18
C GLU A 414 -5.57 30.99 -20.51
N VAL A 415 -5.45 30.82 -19.18
CA VAL A 415 -6.14 29.78 -18.39
C VAL A 415 -7.61 29.67 -18.77
N ALA A 416 -8.29 30.82 -18.92
CA ALA A 416 -9.72 30.89 -19.23
C ALA A 416 -10.12 30.26 -20.57
N LYS A 417 -9.18 30.09 -21.51
CA LYS A 417 -9.41 29.50 -22.84
C LYS A 417 -9.03 28.02 -22.92
N ILE A 418 -8.26 27.52 -21.95
CA ILE A 418 -7.78 26.12 -21.96
C ILE A 418 -8.96 25.13 -21.97
N ALA A 419 -9.99 25.37 -21.16
CA ALA A 419 -11.19 24.52 -21.14
C ALA A 419 -11.86 24.41 -22.52
N SER A 420 -11.97 25.52 -23.26
CA SER A 420 -12.53 25.49 -24.62
C SER A 420 -11.63 24.73 -25.60
N VAL A 421 -10.31 24.82 -25.45
CA VAL A 421 -9.35 24.08 -26.29
C VAL A 421 -9.44 22.58 -26.03
N LEU A 422 -9.54 22.16 -24.77
CA LEU A 422 -9.75 20.75 -24.41
C LEU A 422 -11.09 20.24 -24.96
N LYS A 423 -12.15 21.03 -24.80
CA LYS A 423 -13.47 20.73 -25.34
C LYS A 423 -13.46 20.57 -26.86
N GLU A 424 -12.81 21.47 -27.60
CA GLU A 424 -12.70 21.39 -29.05
C GLU A 424 -11.91 20.17 -29.50
N THR A 425 -10.82 19.84 -28.78
CA THR A 425 -9.98 18.67 -29.10
C THR A 425 -10.74 17.36 -28.88
N ILE A 426 -11.57 17.28 -27.85
CA ILE A 426 -12.28 16.06 -27.45
C ILE A 426 -13.66 15.93 -28.12
N GLU A 427 -14.40 17.03 -28.25
CA GLU A 427 -15.77 17.05 -28.76
C GLU A 427 -15.90 17.67 -30.15
N GLY A 428 -14.78 18.00 -30.80
CA GLY A 428 -14.78 18.65 -32.12
C GLY A 428 -15.62 17.88 -33.15
N GLU A 429 -16.37 18.63 -33.94
CA GLU A 429 -17.18 18.07 -35.03
C GLU A 429 -16.27 17.44 -36.08
N SER A 430 -16.66 16.28 -36.62
CA SER A 430 -15.93 15.64 -37.70
C SER A 430 -16.68 15.74 -39.01
N SER A 431 -15.97 16.14 -40.06
CA SER A 431 -16.47 16.10 -41.45
C SER A 431 -16.82 14.69 -41.94
N THR A 432 -16.40 13.64 -41.23
CA THR A 432 -16.61 12.23 -41.62
C THR A 432 -17.87 11.59 -41.02
N GLY A 433 -18.57 12.25 -40.10
CA GLY A 433 -19.73 11.71 -39.38
C GLY A 433 -21.12 12.16 -39.89
N GLY A 434 -21.17 13.07 -40.87
CA GLY A 434 -22.36 13.85 -41.20
C GLY A 434 -22.46 15.14 -40.37
N GLU A 435 -23.28 16.11 -40.81
CA GLU A 435 -23.45 17.40 -40.12
C GLU A 435 -23.78 17.20 -38.63
N GLY A 436 -22.92 17.71 -37.74
CA GLY A 436 -23.12 17.72 -36.28
C GLY A 436 -22.78 16.43 -35.53
N ALA A 437 -22.29 15.36 -36.19
CA ALA A 437 -21.94 14.11 -35.50
C ALA A 437 -20.51 14.12 -34.94
N LYS A 438 -20.38 13.90 -33.63
CA LYS A 438 -19.08 13.73 -32.95
C LYS A 438 -18.52 12.33 -33.18
N ARG A 439 -17.22 12.21 -33.43
CA ARG A 439 -16.56 10.90 -33.50
C ARG A 439 -16.28 10.32 -32.10
N PRO A 440 -16.27 8.99 -31.97
CA PRO A 440 -15.87 8.36 -30.72
C PRO A 440 -14.40 8.65 -30.40
N VAL A 441 -14.15 9.10 -29.17
CA VAL A 441 -12.81 9.45 -28.67
C VAL A 441 -12.36 8.44 -27.62
N VAL A 442 -11.09 8.04 -27.68
CA VAL A 442 -10.42 7.29 -26.61
C VAL A 442 -9.38 8.20 -25.97
N LEU A 443 -9.57 8.50 -24.69
CA LEU A 443 -8.58 9.27 -23.93
C LEU A 443 -7.46 8.36 -23.46
N VAL A 444 -6.22 8.83 -23.55
CA VAL A 444 -5.04 8.05 -23.17
C VAL A 444 -4.23 8.84 -22.15
N PHE A 445 -3.88 8.21 -21.05
CA PHE A 445 -3.09 8.81 -19.97
C PHE A 445 -1.92 7.90 -19.57
N HIS A 446 -1.01 8.44 -18.77
CA HIS A 446 -0.01 7.68 -18.04
C HIS A 446 -0.15 8.01 -16.55
N ASP A 447 -0.95 7.21 -15.82
CA ASP A 447 -1.49 7.56 -14.48
C ASP A 447 -2.65 8.58 -14.50
N GLN A 448 -3.81 8.15 -15.05
CA GLN A 448 -4.99 8.99 -15.31
C GLN A 448 -5.53 9.81 -14.12
N SER A 449 -5.25 9.39 -12.87
CA SER A 449 -5.90 9.96 -11.69
C SER A 449 -5.52 11.42 -11.45
N GLN A 450 -4.27 11.77 -11.76
CA GLN A 450 -3.74 13.12 -11.59
C GLN A 450 -4.24 14.05 -12.71
N ASP A 451 -4.14 13.60 -13.97
CA ASP A 451 -4.55 14.40 -15.13
C ASP A 451 -6.04 14.74 -15.11
N LEU A 452 -6.92 13.78 -14.79
CA LEU A 452 -8.36 14.04 -14.71
C LEU A 452 -8.70 15.08 -13.63
N LYS A 453 -7.93 15.15 -12.55
CA LYS A 453 -8.08 16.19 -11.52
C LYS A 453 -7.69 17.56 -12.09
N TYR A 454 -6.58 17.64 -12.82
CA TYR A 454 -6.07 18.88 -13.41
C TYR A 454 -6.96 19.42 -14.53
N ILE A 455 -7.46 18.54 -15.41
CA ILE A 455 -8.44 18.89 -16.44
C ILE A 455 -9.69 19.55 -15.81
N ARG A 456 -10.18 18.98 -14.71
CA ARG A 456 -11.32 19.53 -13.97
C ARG A 456 -11.00 20.88 -13.32
N MET A 457 -9.78 21.08 -12.81
CA MET A 457 -9.34 22.35 -12.24
C MET A 457 -9.26 23.46 -13.29
N LEU A 458 -8.92 23.11 -14.53
CA LEU A 458 -8.95 24.02 -15.68
C LEU A 458 -10.38 24.33 -16.16
N GLY A 459 -11.40 23.72 -15.56
CA GLY A 459 -12.82 24.02 -15.84
C GLY A 459 -13.45 23.16 -16.93
N TYR A 460 -12.81 22.07 -17.36
CA TYR A 460 -13.41 21.11 -18.29
C TYR A 460 -13.80 19.81 -17.57
N ASP A 461 -15.05 19.37 -17.73
CA ASP A 461 -15.53 18.11 -17.18
C ASP A 461 -15.54 17.01 -18.25
N VAL A 462 -14.56 16.13 -18.21
CA VAL A 462 -14.45 14.98 -19.13
C VAL A 462 -15.69 14.08 -19.06
N ALA A 463 -16.34 13.97 -17.90
CA ALA A 463 -17.53 13.13 -17.75
C ALA A 463 -18.76 13.70 -18.49
N SER A 464 -18.72 14.98 -18.88
CA SER A 464 -19.80 15.62 -19.65
C SER A 464 -19.74 15.30 -21.16
N ALA A 465 -18.61 14.80 -21.66
CA ALA A 465 -18.43 14.46 -23.06
C ALA A 465 -19.07 13.09 -23.39
N ASP A 466 -20.11 13.13 -24.22
CA ASP A 466 -20.93 11.98 -24.61
C ASP A 466 -20.30 11.09 -25.69
N ASN A 467 -19.26 11.59 -26.35
CA ASN A 467 -18.51 10.88 -27.39
C ASN A 467 -17.27 10.14 -26.87
N ILE A 468 -17.00 10.17 -25.56
CA ILE A 468 -15.92 9.37 -24.96
C ILE A 468 -16.29 7.90 -25.01
N LEU A 469 -15.56 7.14 -25.80
CA LEU A 469 -15.73 5.71 -25.96
C LEU A 469 -15.09 4.96 -24.80
N GLU A 470 -13.83 5.24 -24.48
CA GLU A 470 -13.06 4.67 -23.37
C GLU A 470 -11.97 5.62 -22.86
N VAL A 471 -11.47 5.31 -21.66
CA VAL A 471 -10.22 5.87 -21.12
C VAL A 471 -9.21 4.72 -20.98
N VAL A 472 -7.98 4.99 -21.39
CA VAL A 472 -6.86 4.04 -21.43
C VAL A 472 -5.74 4.61 -20.58
N ASP A 473 -5.17 3.79 -19.70
CA ASP A 473 -3.99 4.15 -18.91
C ASP A 473 -2.82 3.24 -19.30
N THR A 474 -1.79 3.82 -19.89
CA THR A 474 -0.61 3.09 -20.39
C THR A 474 0.21 2.46 -19.26
N ARG A 475 0.14 3.02 -18.03
CA ARG A 475 0.75 2.42 -16.85
C ARG A 475 0.08 1.10 -16.50
N GLU A 476 -1.25 1.06 -16.54
CA GLU A 476 -2.04 -0.15 -16.31
C GLU A 476 -1.80 -1.19 -17.42
N MET A 477 -1.72 -0.76 -18.68
CA MET A 477 -1.39 -1.65 -19.81
C MET A 477 -0.03 -2.33 -19.62
N TYR A 478 1.00 -1.55 -19.25
CA TYR A 478 2.35 -2.06 -19.04
C TYR A 478 2.44 -2.97 -17.80
N GLN A 479 1.75 -2.63 -16.72
CA GLN A 479 1.65 -3.50 -15.53
C GLN A 479 1.03 -4.85 -15.86
N TYR A 480 -0.05 -4.85 -16.64
CA TYR A 480 -0.68 -6.08 -17.11
C TYR A 480 0.27 -6.91 -18.00
N LEU A 481 1.03 -6.26 -18.88
CA LEU A 481 2.00 -6.92 -19.76
C LEU A 481 3.16 -7.55 -18.99
N SER A 482 3.75 -6.78 -18.06
CA SER A 482 4.88 -7.19 -17.23
C SER A 482 4.47 -8.10 -16.05
N ARG A 483 3.17 -8.27 -15.80
CA ARG A 483 2.60 -9.00 -14.65
C ARG A 483 3.13 -8.47 -13.31
N SER A 484 3.27 -7.16 -13.24
CA SER A 484 3.82 -6.47 -12.09
C SER A 484 2.80 -5.53 -11.49
N ASN A 485 2.63 -5.60 -10.17
CA ASN A 485 1.84 -4.62 -9.43
C ASN A 485 2.58 -3.28 -9.23
N ASN A 486 3.88 -3.24 -9.54
CA ASN A 486 4.67 -2.03 -9.34
C ASN A 486 4.33 -1.01 -10.42
N ALA A 487 4.05 0.21 -9.97
CA ALA A 487 3.93 1.38 -10.82
C ALA A 487 5.16 1.54 -11.70
N SER A 488 4.97 1.69 -13.00
CA SER A 488 6.07 1.99 -13.93
C SER A 488 5.97 3.44 -14.38
N LYS A 489 7.12 4.10 -14.48
CA LYS A 489 7.24 5.45 -15.07
C LYS A 489 7.20 5.36 -16.60
N LEU A 490 6.81 6.44 -17.26
CA LEU A 490 6.72 6.49 -18.72
C LEU A 490 8.07 6.16 -19.38
N SER A 491 9.16 6.69 -18.83
CA SER A 491 10.54 6.39 -19.26
C SER A 491 10.85 4.88 -19.33
N ASN A 492 10.32 4.10 -18.39
CA ASN A 492 10.54 2.65 -18.35
C ASN A 492 9.72 1.94 -19.43
N VAL A 493 8.51 2.41 -19.70
CA VAL A 493 7.66 1.88 -20.77
C VAL A 493 8.28 2.20 -22.13
N CYS A 494 8.73 3.42 -22.36
CA CYS A 494 9.43 3.81 -23.59
C CYS A 494 10.74 3.02 -23.77
N GLY A 495 11.52 2.83 -22.70
CA GLY A 495 12.72 2.01 -22.72
C GLY A 495 12.44 0.54 -23.07
N PHE A 496 11.36 -0.03 -22.53
CA PHE A 496 10.94 -1.40 -22.88
C PHE A 496 10.54 -1.55 -24.36
N LEU A 497 9.95 -0.51 -24.95
CA LEU A 497 9.48 -0.50 -26.34
C LEU A 497 10.53 0.00 -27.34
N ASP A 498 11.75 0.31 -26.90
CA ASP A 498 12.80 0.92 -27.73
C ASP A 498 12.32 2.21 -28.42
N ILE A 499 11.55 3.01 -27.69
CA ILE A 499 11.15 4.36 -28.09
C ILE A 499 12.20 5.33 -27.57
N SER A 500 12.96 5.95 -28.47
CA SER A 500 13.92 6.99 -28.13
C SER A 500 13.19 8.21 -27.56
N TRP A 501 13.47 8.53 -26.30
CA TRP A 501 12.90 9.68 -25.62
C TRP A 501 13.96 10.70 -25.21
N LYS A 502 13.57 11.97 -25.30
CA LYS A 502 14.31 13.13 -24.81
C LYS A 502 13.32 14.13 -24.24
N ASN A 503 13.81 15.06 -23.45
CA ASN A 503 13.01 16.17 -22.90
C ASN A 503 11.69 15.75 -22.22
N MET A 504 11.74 14.65 -21.45
CA MET A 504 10.70 14.27 -20.49
C MET A 504 10.45 15.43 -19.50
N HIS A 505 9.23 15.52 -18.95
CA HIS A 505 8.75 16.68 -18.16
C HIS A 505 8.51 17.94 -19.00
N ASN A 506 8.17 17.72 -20.27
CA ASN A 506 7.46 18.65 -21.12
C ASN A 506 6.14 17.96 -21.46
N ALA A 507 5.02 18.54 -21.04
CA ALA A 507 3.73 17.84 -21.11
C ALA A 507 3.40 17.41 -22.56
N GLY A 508 3.78 18.22 -23.56
CA GLY A 508 3.57 17.89 -24.97
C GLY A 508 4.36 16.66 -25.43
N ASN A 509 5.63 16.56 -25.05
CA ASN A 509 6.46 15.39 -25.32
C ASN A 509 5.91 14.16 -24.59
N ASP A 510 5.53 14.30 -23.33
CA ASP A 510 5.03 13.20 -22.51
C ASP A 510 3.69 12.66 -23.03
N ALA A 511 2.81 13.52 -23.55
CA ALA A 511 1.60 13.11 -24.27
C ALA A 511 1.92 12.32 -25.55
N VAL A 512 2.92 12.74 -26.34
CA VAL A 512 3.36 12.01 -27.53
C VAL A 512 3.92 10.64 -27.16
N TYR A 513 4.84 10.58 -26.19
CA TYR A 513 5.44 9.33 -25.73
C TYR A 513 4.41 8.38 -25.12
N THR A 514 3.40 8.91 -24.42
CA THR A 514 2.26 8.13 -23.92
C THR A 514 1.47 7.50 -25.06
N LEU A 515 1.19 8.24 -26.14
CA LEU A 515 0.46 7.72 -27.28
C LEU A 515 1.26 6.67 -28.07
N GLN A 516 2.56 6.92 -28.26
CA GLN A 516 3.49 5.96 -28.86
C GLN A 516 3.60 4.69 -28.02
N ALA A 517 3.68 4.81 -26.69
CA ALA A 517 3.71 3.69 -25.78
C ALA A 517 2.43 2.86 -25.85
N MET A 518 1.26 3.49 -25.90
CA MET A 518 -0.03 2.81 -26.06
C MET A 518 -0.05 1.93 -27.33
N MET A 519 0.38 2.48 -28.48
CA MET A 519 0.45 1.74 -29.74
C MET A 519 1.44 0.58 -29.67
N GLY A 520 2.65 0.82 -29.16
CA GLY A 520 3.69 -0.21 -29.02
C GLY A 520 3.26 -1.35 -28.10
N LEU A 521 2.65 -1.03 -26.95
CA LEU A 521 2.08 -2.04 -26.04
C LEU A 521 0.94 -2.83 -26.70
N ALA A 522 0.06 -2.16 -27.45
CA ALA A 522 -1.04 -2.83 -28.14
C ALA A 522 -0.53 -3.87 -29.15
N ILE A 523 0.53 -3.54 -29.91
CA ILE A 523 1.18 -4.44 -30.88
C ILE A 523 1.92 -5.58 -30.19
N ASP A 524 2.83 -5.29 -29.25
CA ASP A 524 3.63 -6.30 -28.54
C ASP A 524 2.74 -7.34 -27.86
N MET A 525 1.69 -6.88 -27.17
CA MET A 525 0.73 -7.78 -26.54
C MET A 525 -0.06 -8.61 -27.55
N ARG A 526 -0.35 -8.05 -28.73
CA ARG A 526 -1.06 -8.78 -29.80
C ARG A 526 -0.19 -9.89 -30.36
N GLN A 527 1.06 -9.59 -30.69
CA GLN A 527 2.05 -10.57 -31.18
C GLN A 527 2.26 -11.70 -30.17
N LYS A 528 2.56 -11.36 -28.90
CA LYS A 528 2.69 -12.36 -27.82
C LYS A 528 1.43 -13.21 -27.64
N SER A 529 0.24 -12.64 -27.84
CA SER A 529 -1.01 -13.41 -27.74
C SER A 529 -1.18 -14.41 -28.89
N LEU A 530 -0.80 -14.03 -30.12
CA LEU A 530 -0.84 -14.88 -31.30
C LEU A 530 0.17 -16.01 -31.21
N GLU A 531 1.41 -15.72 -30.80
CA GLU A 531 2.46 -16.72 -30.56
C GLU A 531 2.02 -17.77 -29.54
N ARG A 532 1.46 -17.34 -28.39
CA ARG A 532 0.94 -18.26 -27.38
C ARG A 532 -0.19 -19.14 -27.92
N ALA A 533 -1.07 -18.58 -28.75
CA ALA A 533 -2.17 -19.32 -29.32
C ALA A 533 -1.70 -20.33 -30.39
N ALA A 534 -0.74 -19.94 -31.24
CA ALA A 534 -0.10 -20.81 -32.22
C ALA A 534 0.64 -21.98 -31.54
N ALA A 535 1.41 -21.72 -30.48
CA ALA A 535 2.09 -22.75 -29.70
C ALA A 535 1.10 -23.72 -29.02
N LYS A 536 -0.07 -23.23 -28.59
CA LYS A 536 -1.13 -24.08 -28.02
C LYS A 536 -1.78 -24.96 -29.10
N ALA A 537 -2.04 -24.40 -30.27
CA ALA A 537 -2.63 -25.12 -31.40
C ALA A 537 -1.69 -26.20 -31.95
N SER A 538 -0.39 -25.94 -32.05
CA SER A 538 0.60 -26.94 -32.49
C SER A 538 0.73 -28.11 -31.52
N LYS A 539 0.75 -27.84 -30.20
CA LYS A 539 0.80 -28.89 -29.17
C LYS A 539 -0.47 -29.75 -29.11
N ALA A 540 -1.64 -29.21 -29.44
CA ALA A 540 -2.89 -29.96 -29.48
C ALA A 540 -2.97 -30.98 -30.64
N ASN A 541 -2.20 -30.75 -31.70
CA ASN A 541 -2.15 -31.62 -32.88
C ASN A 541 -1.12 -32.75 -32.77
N THR A 542 -0.22 -32.71 -31.78
CA THR A 542 0.76 -33.78 -31.52
C THR A 542 0.17 -34.75 -30.50
N SER A 543 -0.55 -35.76 -30.99
CA SER A 543 -1.18 -36.80 -30.19
C SER A 543 -0.18 -37.81 -29.63
N ASP A 544 0.72 -37.38 -28.74
CA ASP A 544 1.46 -38.31 -27.89
C ASP A 544 1.56 -37.73 -26.47
N GLY A 545 0.94 -38.45 -25.54
CA GLY A 545 0.67 -38.00 -24.18
C GLY A 545 1.90 -38.06 -23.28
N TYR A 546 2.36 -36.90 -22.82
CA TYR A 546 2.69 -36.58 -21.42
C TYR A 546 3.14 -35.13 -21.38
N VAL A 547 2.40 -34.26 -20.71
CA VAL A 547 2.82 -32.87 -20.45
C VAL A 547 3.56 -32.86 -19.12
N THR A 548 4.87 -32.68 -19.14
CA THR A 548 5.65 -32.34 -17.94
C THR A 548 5.22 -30.96 -17.44
N TYR A 549 4.90 -30.87 -16.15
CA TYR A 549 4.33 -29.69 -15.47
C TYR A 549 5.27 -28.46 -15.45
N SER A 550 6.48 -28.55 -16.03
CA SER A 550 7.54 -27.54 -15.92
C SER A 550 7.74 -26.66 -17.15
N GLU A 551 7.07 -26.91 -18.28
CA GLU A 551 7.29 -26.12 -19.51
C GLU A 551 5.99 -25.59 -20.13
N PHE A 552 5.67 -24.36 -19.74
CA PHE A 552 4.70 -23.45 -20.35
C PHE A 552 3.21 -23.75 -20.09
N THR A 553 2.68 -23.22 -18.98
CA THR A 553 1.29 -22.74 -18.89
C THR A 553 1.26 -21.61 -17.86
N ALA A 554 0.36 -20.64 -18.03
CA ALA A 554 -0.05 -19.70 -16.99
C ALA A 554 0.10 -20.29 -15.59
N THR A 555 0.89 -19.67 -14.71
CA THR A 555 1.01 -20.18 -13.35
C THR A 555 -0.36 -20.12 -12.69
N LYS A 556 -0.62 -20.99 -11.71
CA LYS A 556 -1.87 -20.93 -10.96
C LYS A 556 -2.04 -19.52 -10.34
N GLU A 557 -0.92 -18.96 -9.93
CA GLU A 557 -0.76 -17.61 -9.43
C GLU A 557 -1.19 -16.57 -10.48
N ASP A 558 -0.81 -16.69 -11.75
CA ASP A 558 -1.24 -15.76 -12.81
C ASP A 558 -2.76 -15.72 -13.00
N VAL A 559 -3.41 -16.88 -12.91
CA VAL A 559 -4.87 -17.04 -13.06
C VAL A 559 -5.60 -16.49 -11.83
N ASP A 560 -5.10 -16.83 -10.64
CA ASP A 560 -5.65 -16.39 -9.37
C ASP A 560 -5.49 -14.87 -9.18
N GLU A 561 -4.40 -14.29 -9.70
CA GLU A 561 -4.16 -12.84 -9.70
C GLU A 561 -4.82 -12.09 -10.86
N GLY A 562 -5.42 -12.76 -11.84
CA GLY A 562 -6.19 -12.12 -12.90
C GLY A 562 -5.37 -11.51 -14.05
N TRP A 563 -4.10 -11.87 -14.18
CA TRP A 563 -3.20 -11.41 -15.26
C TRP A 563 -3.53 -12.01 -16.64
N ILE A 564 -4.57 -12.85 -16.70
CA ILE A 564 -5.01 -13.54 -17.91
C ILE A 564 -6.47 -13.20 -18.17
N SER A 565 -6.68 -12.36 -19.17
CA SER A 565 -7.98 -12.19 -19.83
C SER A 565 -8.29 -13.41 -20.70
N THR A 566 -9.57 -13.69 -20.90
CA THR A 566 -10.16 -14.91 -21.49
C THR A 566 -9.68 -15.25 -22.91
N GLY A 567 -8.43 -15.68 -23.09
CA GLY A 567 -7.86 -16.23 -24.33
C GLY A 567 -8.04 -15.40 -25.61
N GLU A 568 -7.76 -16.01 -26.76
CA GLU A 568 -7.97 -15.41 -28.09
C GLU A 568 -9.44 -15.40 -28.54
N LEU A 569 -10.29 -16.16 -27.85
CA LEU A 569 -11.74 -16.21 -28.10
C LEU A 569 -12.50 -15.02 -27.49
N SER A 570 -11.79 -14.11 -26.82
CA SER A 570 -12.35 -12.88 -26.28
C SER A 570 -11.63 -11.68 -26.89
N ASP A 571 -12.41 -10.66 -27.21
CA ASP A 571 -12.00 -9.42 -27.85
C ASP A 571 -12.13 -8.19 -26.93
N GLY A 572 -12.34 -8.41 -25.64
CA GLY A 572 -12.56 -7.35 -24.66
C GLY A 572 -14.03 -6.95 -24.45
N GLY A 573 -14.96 -7.43 -25.28
CA GLY A 573 -16.39 -7.14 -25.13
C GLY A 573 -16.78 -5.68 -25.43
N GLU A 574 -17.94 -5.24 -24.95
CA GLU A 574 -18.35 -3.84 -25.04
C GLU A 574 -17.55 -2.96 -24.06
N PRO A 575 -17.29 -1.69 -24.42
CA PRO A 575 -16.70 -0.73 -23.51
C PRO A 575 -17.64 -0.45 -22.33
N SER A 576 -17.07 -0.25 -21.15
CA SER A 576 -17.80 0.14 -19.95
C SER A 576 -17.25 1.47 -19.45
N LEU A 577 -18.04 2.54 -19.54
CA LEU A 577 -17.70 3.83 -18.94
C LEU A 577 -17.69 3.69 -17.41
N VAL A 578 -16.52 3.44 -16.83
CA VAL A 578 -16.30 3.48 -15.37
C VAL A 578 -15.43 4.69 -15.06
N MET A 579 -16.03 5.87 -15.06
CA MET A 579 -15.37 7.05 -14.51
C MET A 579 -15.47 7.00 -12.98
N ALA A 580 -14.34 6.81 -12.31
CA ALA A 580 -14.28 6.79 -10.85
C ALA A 580 -14.56 8.20 -10.29
N ALA A 581 -15.76 8.41 -9.76
CA ALA A 581 -16.10 9.63 -9.05
C ALA A 581 -15.28 9.75 -7.75
N SER A 582 -14.26 10.63 -7.74
CA SER A 582 -13.58 11.03 -6.50
C SER A 582 -14.40 12.11 -5.77
N PRO A 583 -14.61 11.99 -4.43
CA PRO A 583 -15.36 12.95 -3.66
C PRO A 583 -14.63 14.29 -3.54
N VAL A 584 -15.41 15.37 -3.67
CA VAL A 584 -14.99 16.78 -3.66
C VAL A 584 -14.54 17.22 -2.26
N PRO A 585 -13.41 17.95 -2.12
CA PRO A 585 -13.24 18.91 -1.03
C PRO A 585 -13.96 20.21 -1.41
N ASN A 586 -14.98 20.59 -0.63
CA ASN A 586 -15.63 21.90 -0.75
C ASN A 586 -14.65 23.01 -0.38
N SER A 587 -13.93 23.56 -1.35
CA SER A 587 -13.33 24.89 -1.24
C SER A 587 -13.00 25.44 -2.62
N VAL A 588 -14.03 25.87 -3.35
CA VAL A 588 -13.84 26.91 -4.37
C VAL A 588 -14.22 28.23 -3.72
N VAL A 589 -13.20 29.06 -3.50
CA VAL A 589 -13.33 30.47 -3.14
C VAL A 589 -14.13 31.14 -4.26
N LYS A 590 -15.39 31.47 -3.95
CA LYS A 590 -16.11 32.51 -4.69
C LYS A 590 -15.43 33.84 -4.35
N THR A 591 -14.54 34.32 -5.20
CA THR A 591 -14.22 35.74 -5.25
C THR A 591 -15.41 36.44 -5.90
N THR A 592 -16.38 36.83 -5.06
CA THR A 592 -17.31 37.90 -5.39
C THR A 592 -16.50 39.17 -5.52
N VAL A 593 -16.52 39.74 -6.73
CA VAL A 593 -16.13 41.12 -6.97
C VAL A 593 -17.17 41.98 -6.25
N ASP A 594 -16.81 42.48 -5.07
CA ASP A 594 -17.51 43.61 -4.47
C ASP A 594 -16.68 44.86 -4.76
N GLU A 595 -17.32 45.74 -5.52
CA GLU A 595 -16.93 47.13 -5.75
C GLU A 595 -16.87 47.89 -4.41
N ASN A 596 -15.98 48.88 -4.38
CA ASN A 596 -15.71 49.86 -3.31
C ASN A 596 -14.74 49.39 -2.23
N TRP A 597 -13.52 49.92 -2.27
CA TRP A 597 -13.08 50.95 -1.33
C TRP A 597 -11.85 51.70 -1.88
N GLU A 598 -11.98 53.02 -1.94
CA GLU A 598 -10.89 53.98 -2.17
C GLU A 598 -9.97 54.04 -0.95
N LEU A 599 -8.65 53.89 -1.19
CA LEU A 599 -7.50 54.76 -0.85
C LEU A 599 -6.20 53.97 -0.80
#